data_AF-A0A6B3CEZ6-F1
#
_entry.id   AF-A0A6B3CEZ6-F1
#
_cell.length_a   1.000
_cell.length_b   1.000
_cell.length_c   1.000
_cell.angle_alpha   90.00
_cell.angle_beta   90.00
_cell.angle_gamma   90.00
#
_symmetry.space_group_name_H-M   'P 1'
#
loop_
_entity.id
_entity.type
_entity.pdbx_description
1 polymer ?
#
loop_
_entity_poly.entity_id
_entity_poly.type
_entity_poly.pdbx_seq_one_letter_code
_entity_poly.pdbx_strand_id
1 'polypeptide(L)' 'LVGYDATEQRLIDQAMFDLDATDNKGSLGANAILGVSLAVAHAASEASDLPLFRYLGGPNAHLLPVPMMNILNGGS' A
#
# COMPACT_ATOMS: atom_id res chain seq x y z
N LEU A 1 6.55 12.04 -8.19
CA LEU A 1 6.85 10.61 -8.01
C LEU A 1 7.73 10.04 -9.10
N VAL A 2 7.59 10.46 -10.37
CA VAL A 2 8.53 10.05 -11.43
C VAL A 2 9.97 10.37 -11.02
N GLY A 3 10.87 9.40 -11.21
CA GLY A 3 12.29 9.49 -10.84
C GLY A 3 12.62 9.03 -9.41
N TYR A 4 11.61 8.65 -8.62
CA TYR A 4 11.83 8.05 -7.30
C TYR A 4 12.17 6.57 -7.46
N ASP A 5 13.01 6.05 -6.57
CA ASP A 5 13.20 4.61 -6.46
C ASP A 5 11.94 3.97 -5.86
N ALA A 6 11.39 2.98 -6.55
CA ALA A 6 10.18 2.28 -6.13
C ALA A 6 10.38 1.52 -4.81
N THR A 7 11.62 1.18 -4.42
CA THR A 7 11.89 0.52 -3.14
C THR A 7 11.74 1.48 -1.94
N GLU A 8 11.77 2.79 -2.16
CA GLU A 8 11.64 3.82 -1.14
C GLU A 8 10.17 4.14 -0.80
N GLN A 9 9.40 3.11 -0.46
CA GLN A 9 7.95 3.18 -0.22
C GLN A 9 7.56 4.32 0.74
N ARG A 10 8.24 4.42 1.88
CA ARG A 10 7.94 5.44 2.92
C ARG A 10 8.12 6.86 2.40
N LEU A 11 9.14 7.07 1.57
CA LEU A 11 9.46 8.38 1.02
C LEU A 11 8.49 8.76 -0.10
N ILE A 12 8.06 7.81 -0.92
CA ILE A 12 6.99 8.01 -1.90
C ILE A 12 5.65 8.33 -1.23
N ASP A 13 5.27 7.57 -0.20
CA ASP A 13 4.04 7.80 0.56
C ASP A 13 4.05 9.17 1.25
N GLN A 14 5.17 9.54 1.87
CA GLN A 14 5.32 10.85 2.49
C GLN A 14 5.23 11.99 1.45
N ALA A 15 5.85 11.83 0.28
CA ALA A 15 5.75 12.82 -0.79
C ALA A 15 4.30 13.03 -1.28
N MET A 16 3.48 11.96 -1.29
CA MET A 16 2.05 12.09 -1.59
C MET A 16 1.26 12.78 -0.48
N PHE A 17 1.60 12.52 0.79
CA PHE A 17 0.96 13.20 1.92
C PHE A 17 1.28 14.70 1.94
N ASP A 18 2.55 15.04 1.72
CA ASP A 18 3.01 16.42 1.65
C ASP A 18 2.40 17.16 0.45
N LEU A 19 2.22 16.46 -0.68
CA LEU A 19 1.57 17.02 -1.87
C LEU A 19 0.07 17.28 -1.66
N ASP A 20 -0.62 16.38 -0.94
CA ASP A 20 -2.04 16.58 -0.62
C ASP A 20 -2.25 17.73 0.37
N ALA A 21 -1.34 17.90 1.33
CA ALA A 21 -1.32 19.00 2.30
C ALA A 21 -2.60 19.12 3.16
N THR A 22 -3.41 18.06 3.25
CA THR A 22 -4.53 17.97 4.19
C THR A 22 -4.39 16.76 5.11
N ASP A 23 -4.82 16.90 6.37
CA ASP A 23 -4.70 15.82 7.35
C ASP A 23 -5.50 14.56 6.94
N ASN A 24 -6.60 14.76 6.24
CA ASN A 24 -7.54 13.70 5.86
C ASN A 24 -7.39 13.20 4.42
N LYS A 25 -6.36 13.63 3.68
CA LYS A 25 -6.15 13.25 2.27
C LYS A 25 -7.30 13.71 1.36
N GLY A 26 -7.89 14.86 1.66
CA GLY A 26 -9.10 15.37 1.03
C GLY A 26 -8.87 16.13 -0.28
N SER A 27 -7.65 16.61 -0.55
CA SER A 27 -7.37 17.38 -1.76
C SER A 27 -7.17 16.48 -2.99
N LEU A 28 -6.32 15.46 -2.86
CA LEU A 28 -6.07 14.44 -3.87
C LEU A 28 -7.05 13.26 -3.75
N GLY A 29 -7.56 13.03 -2.55
CA GLY A 29 -8.43 11.90 -2.23
C GLY A 29 -7.64 10.69 -1.72
N ALA A 30 -8.05 10.16 -0.56
CA ALA A 30 -7.42 8.99 0.06
C ALA A 30 -7.36 7.77 -0.87
N ASN A 31 -8.37 7.57 -1.72
CA ASN A 31 -8.42 6.47 -2.68
C ASN A 31 -7.35 6.60 -3.76
N ALA A 32 -7.07 7.82 -4.23
CA ALA A 32 -6.03 8.07 -5.23
C ALA A 32 -4.65 7.82 -4.65
N ILE A 33 -4.38 8.34 -3.45
CA ILE A 33 -3.12 8.13 -2.73
C ILE A 33 -2.90 6.64 -2.45
N LEU A 34 -3.92 5.94 -1.94
CA LEU A 34 -3.82 4.51 -1.66
C LEU A 34 -3.58 3.69 -2.93
N GLY A 35 -4.27 4.01 -4.03
CA GLY A 35 -4.09 3.33 -5.30
C GLY A 35 -2.66 3.41 -5.81
N VAL A 36 -2.05 4.60 -5.76
CA VAL A 36 -0.64 4.81 -6.15
C VAL A 36 0.31 4.11 -5.17
N SER A 37 0.07 4.24 -3.86
CA SER A 37 0.89 3.60 -2.81
C SER A 37 0.99 2.08 -3.00
N LEU A 38 -0.15 1.42 -3.25
CA LEU A 38 -0.20 -0.02 -3.52
C LEU A 38 0.47 -0.38 -4.85
N ALA A 39 0.22 0.39 -5.91
CA ALA A 39 0.82 0.14 -7.22
C ALA A 39 2.36 0.20 -7.17
N VAL A 40 2.92 1.14 -6.41
CA VAL A 40 4.37 1.25 -6.17
C VAL A 40 4.91 0.02 -5.45
N ALA A 41 4.26 -0.43 -4.37
CA ALA A 41 4.67 -1.63 -3.63
C ALA A 41 4.64 -2.89 -4.53
N HIS A 42 3.62 -3.01 -5.37
CA HIS A 42 3.53 -4.08 -6.36
C HIS A 42 4.67 -4.02 -7.37
N ALA A 43 4.92 -2.86 -7.99
CA ALA A 43 5.99 -2.69 -8.96
C ALA A 43 7.38 -2.96 -8.37
N ALA A 44 7.63 -2.52 -7.13
CA ALA A 44 8.88 -2.76 -6.44
C ALA A 44 9.08 -4.26 -6.09
N SER A 45 8.00 -4.95 -5.69
CA SER A 45 8.04 -6.40 -5.45
C SER A 45 8.36 -7.18 -6.73
N GLU A 46 7.76 -6.79 -7.86
CA GLU A 46 8.02 -7.40 -9.17
C GLU A 46 9.45 -7.14 -9.64
N ALA A 47 9.93 -5.90 -9.53
CA ALA A 47 11.31 -5.54 -9.88
C ALA A 47 12.36 -6.25 -9.00
N SER A 48 11.99 -6.61 -7.77
CA SER A 48 12.84 -7.36 -6.82
C SER A 48 12.70 -8.88 -6.97
N ASP A 49 11.87 -9.36 -7.90
CA ASP A 49 11.55 -10.79 -8.10
C ASP A 49 11.06 -11.50 -6.82
N LEU A 50 10.25 -10.76 -6.04
CA LEU A 50 9.67 -11.23 -4.78
C LEU A 50 8.14 -11.24 -4.86
N PRO A 51 7.48 -12.28 -4.35
CA PRO A 51 6.05 -12.20 -4.05
C PRO A 51 5.78 -11.03 -3.09
N LEU A 52 4.67 -10.29 -3.31
CA LEU A 52 4.34 -9.09 -2.54
C LEU A 52 4.41 -9.30 -1.01
N PHE A 53 3.90 -10.44 -0.50
CA PHE A 53 3.92 -10.71 0.94
C PHE A 53 5.33 -10.80 1.52
N ARG A 54 6.31 -11.29 0.73
CA ARG A 54 7.73 -11.34 1.13
C ARG A 54 8.38 -9.97 1.01
N TYR A 55 8.04 -9.21 -0.02
CA TYR A 55 8.52 -7.84 -0.18
C TYR A 55 8.07 -6.97 1.01
N LEU A 56 6.81 -7.07 1.41
CA LEU A 56 6.24 -6.28 2.52
C LEU A 56 6.66 -6.78 3.91
N GLY A 57 6.65 -8.10 4.13
CA GLY A 57 6.86 -8.69 5.47
C GLY A 57 8.27 -9.22 5.71
N GLY A 58 9.16 -9.12 4.72
CA GLY A 58 10.52 -9.65 4.79
C GLY A 58 10.60 -11.18 4.79
N PRO A 59 11.78 -11.74 5.11
CA PRO A 59 12.03 -13.19 5.02
C PRO A 59 11.17 -14.03 5.97
N ASN A 60 10.66 -13.43 7.04
CA ASN A 60 9.82 -14.09 8.04
C ASN A 60 8.31 -13.93 7.77
N ALA A 61 7.88 -13.46 6.60
CA ALA A 61 6.47 -13.44 6.23
C ALA A 61 5.99 -14.87 5.91
N HIS A 62 5.45 -15.58 6.91
CA HIS A 62 5.04 -16.99 6.77
C HIS A 62 3.73 -17.36 7.47
N LEU A 63 3.17 -16.45 8.26
CA LEU A 63 1.92 -16.70 8.98
C LEU A 63 0.72 -16.45 8.06
N LEU A 64 -0.12 -17.47 7.87
CA LEU A 64 -1.43 -17.32 7.24
C LEU A 64 -2.45 -16.89 8.30
N PRO A 65 -3.23 -15.83 8.07
CA PRO A 65 -4.25 -15.40 9.02
C PRO A 65 -5.42 -16.38 9.06
N VAL A 66 -6.04 -16.53 10.23
CA VAL A 66 -7.31 -17.27 10.35
C VAL A 66 -8.42 -16.41 9.71
N PRO A 67 -9.19 -16.96 8.75
CA PRO A 67 -10.22 -16.19 8.07
C PRO A 67 -11.39 -15.88 9.01
N MET A 68 -11.79 -14.61 9.07
CA MET A 68 -13.06 -14.20 9.68
C MET A 68 -14.14 -14.21 8.60
N MET A 69 -14.97 -15.26 8.58
CA MET A 69 -16.00 -15.44 7.56
C MET A 69 -17.28 -14.71 7.94
N ASN A 70 -17.70 -13.76 7.11
CA ASN A 70 -18.98 -13.07 7.27
C ASN A 70 -20.13 -13.95 6.74
N ILE A 71 -20.88 -14.58 7.65
CA ILE A 71 -21.96 -15.54 7.31
C ILE A 71 -23.36 -14.89 7.35
N LEU A 72 -23.52 -13.80 8.11
CA LEU A 72 -24.79 -13.09 8.24
C LEU A 72 -24.55 -11.59 8.12
N ASN A 73 -25.13 -11.00 7.08
CA ASN A 73 -25.18 -9.54 6.91
C ASN A 73 -26.45 -9.00 7.57
N GLY A 74 -26.33 -7.89 8.31
CA GLY A 74 -27.47 -7.13 8.84
C GLY A 74 -27.24 -5.64 8.64
N GLY A 75 -28.29 -4.92 8.25
CA GLY A 75 -28.29 -3.48 8.00
C GLY A 75 -29.54 -3.10 7.22
N SER A 76 -30.32 -2.14 7.72
CA SER A 76 -31.54 -1.60 7.09
C SER A 76 -31.25 -0.37 6.24
#